data_AF-A0A2V5L1Y8-F1
#
_entry.id   AF-A0A2V5L1Y8-F1
#
_cell.length_a   1.000
_cell.length_b   1.000
_cell.length_c   1.000
_cell.angle_alpha   90.00
_cell.angle_beta   90.00
_cell.angle_gamma   90.00
#
_symmetry.space_group_name_H-M   'P 1'
#
loop_
_entity.id
_entity.type
_entity.pdbx_description
1 polymer ?
#
loop_
_entity_poly.entity_id
_entity_poly.type
_entity_poly.pdbx_seq_one_letter_code
_entity_poly.pdbx_strand_id
1 'polypeptide(L)'
;MQKEQLITGALFSVAMWATLLLLPSRVWACACCAHPGEYQIDFVKLDGYKLGVMKGIRFGTKADLWTGEADPEVAAKGLAHPADTYSLSGSLVGNVWKPTFRNGDESGTLDLPLPAKMLRYAADIHDGRTKPGYPEPVLYKEWRFEGEVNGTGVFKAGITPRTKYVLVFQGRGNSCDGAEDFTHWQLKITGKKADYSFYGELGAPVPEKQNE
;
A
#
# COMPACT_ATOMS: atom_id res chain seq x y z
N MET A 1 49.00 23.24 -49.02
CA MET A 1 48.60 21.83 -48.79
C MET A 1 48.32 21.58 -47.29
N GLN A 2 47.50 22.41 -46.64
CA GLN A 2 47.32 22.35 -45.17
C GLN A 2 45.93 22.77 -44.66
N LYS A 3 44.98 23.14 -45.55
CA LYS A 3 43.66 23.65 -45.17
C LYS A 3 42.53 22.62 -45.28
N GLU A 4 42.74 21.55 -46.04
CA GLU A 4 41.72 20.50 -46.27
C GLU A 4 41.71 19.40 -45.20
N GLN A 5 42.80 19.22 -44.45
CA GLN A 5 42.91 18.18 -43.40
C GLN A 5 42.32 18.61 -42.04
N LEU A 6 42.07 19.91 -41.83
CA LEU A 6 41.54 20.41 -40.55
C LEU A 6 40.01 20.33 -40.46
N ILE A 7 39.31 20.34 -41.59
CA ILE A 7 37.84 20.40 -41.64
C ILE A 7 37.22 19.01 -41.45
N THR A 8 37.88 17.96 -41.94
CA THR A 8 37.44 16.57 -41.80
C THR A 8 37.50 16.05 -40.36
N GLY A 9 38.50 16.45 -39.56
CA GLY A 9 38.58 16.05 -38.15
C GLY A 9 37.47 16.64 -37.27
N ALA A 10 37.08 17.89 -37.53
CA ALA A 10 36.01 18.56 -36.80
C ALA A 10 34.62 17.96 -37.11
N LEU A 11 34.37 17.59 -38.37
CA LEU A 11 33.10 16.99 -38.80
C LEU A 11 32.90 15.57 -38.24
N PHE A 12 33.97 14.77 -38.15
CA PHE A 12 33.90 13.44 -37.52
C PHE A 12 33.64 13.52 -36.00
N SER A 13 34.21 14.52 -35.33
CA SER A 13 34.03 14.69 -33.88
C SER A 13 32.62 15.18 -33.49
N VAL A 14 31.97 15.99 -34.33
CA VAL A 14 30.59 16.46 -34.10
C VAL A 14 29.57 15.37 -34.39
N ALA A 15 29.78 14.56 -35.44
CA ALA A 15 28.90 13.44 -35.78
C ALA A 15 28.90 12.34 -34.70
N MET A 16 30.05 12.11 -34.05
CA MET A 16 30.20 11.14 -32.95
C MET A 16 29.56 11.61 -31.63
N TRP A 17 29.51 12.93 -31.38
CA TRP A 17 28.79 13.50 -30.24
C TRP A 17 27.26 13.56 -30.46
N ALA A 18 26.81 13.83 -31.69
CA ALA A 18 25.39 13.84 -32.02
C ALA A 18 24.75 12.43 -31.95
N THR A 19 25.52 11.37 -32.22
CA THR A 19 25.05 9.98 -32.10
C THR A 19 24.95 9.49 -30.65
N LEU A 20 25.75 10.01 -29.71
CA LEU A 20 25.59 9.71 -28.28
C LEU A 20 24.35 10.39 -27.67
N LEU A 21 23.92 11.54 -28.19
CA LEU A 21 22.70 12.23 -27.75
C LEU A 21 21.40 11.64 -28.34
N LEU A 22 21.54 10.76 -29.35
CA LEU A 22 20.44 10.01 -29.96
C LEU A 22 20.29 8.60 -29.40
N LEU A 23 21.12 8.20 -28.42
CA LEU A 23 20.88 6.99 -27.65
C LEU A 23 19.56 7.18 -26.90
N PRO A 24 18.53 6.36 -27.18
CA PRO A 24 17.25 6.52 -26.53
C PRO A 24 17.45 6.34 -25.01
N SER A 25 16.91 7.26 -24.23
CA SER A 25 16.88 7.27 -22.76
C SER A 25 16.05 6.12 -22.14
N ARG A 26 15.96 4.97 -22.83
CA ARG A 26 15.22 3.76 -22.46
C ARG A 26 15.86 2.94 -21.33
N VAL A 27 16.84 3.50 -20.61
CA VAL A 27 17.48 2.82 -19.48
C VAL A 27 16.60 2.83 -18.22
N TRP A 28 15.46 3.53 -18.25
CA TRP A 28 14.48 3.55 -17.16
C TRP A 28 13.36 2.52 -17.30
N ALA A 29 13.33 1.73 -18.39
CA ALA A 29 12.18 0.90 -18.73
C ALA A 29 12.02 -0.40 -17.91
N CYS A 30 13.04 -0.86 -17.18
CA CYS A 30 12.95 -2.13 -16.42
C CYS A 30 13.10 -2.00 -14.89
N ALA A 31 13.24 -0.80 -14.34
CA ALA A 31 13.46 -0.66 -12.88
C ALA A 31 12.28 -1.15 -12.03
N CYS A 32 11.08 -1.20 -12.61
CA CYS A 32 9.86 -1.66 -11.95
C CYS A 32 9.22 -2.87 -12.64
N CYS A 33 9.90 -3.54 -13.57
CA CYS A 33 9.34 -4.71 -14.24
C CYS A 33 9.19 -5.86 -13.26
N ALA A 34 8.02 -6.50 -13.30
CA ALA A 34 7.77 -7.74 -12.60
C ALA A 34 8.20 -8.93 -13.47
N HIS A 35 8.69 -9.99 -12.83
CA HIS A 35 9.17 -11.17 -13.52
C HIS A 35 8.34 -12.43 -13.19
N PRO A 36 8.17 -13.36 -14.15
CA PRO A 36 7.56 -14.65 -13.86
C PRO A 36 8.28 -15.38 -12.74
N GLY A 37 7.52 -15.89 -11.76
CA GLY A 37 8.07 -16.58 -10.58
C GLY A 37 8.70 -15.66 -9.54
N GLU A 38 8.57 -14.33 -9.67
CA GLU A 38 9.03 -13.38 -8.66
C GLU A 38 8.33 -13.64 -7.31
N TYR A 39 9.12 -13.66 -6.24
CA TYR A 39 8.65 -13.87 -4.87
C TYR A 39 9.53 -13.05 -3.93
N GLN A 40 8.92 -12.17 -3.13
CA GLN A 40 9.59 -11.25 -2.22
C GLN A 40 8.85 -11.22 -0.89
N ILE A 41 9.60 -11.36 0.22
CA ILE A 41 9.07 -11.23 1.58
C ILE A 41 10.15 -10.62 2.48
N ASP A 42 9.99 -9.34 2.83
CA ASP A 42 11.04 -8.59 3.51
C ASP A 42 10.48 -7.62 4.54
N PHE A 43 11.22 -7.44 5.65
CA PHE A 43 10.97 -6.34 6.59
C PHE A 43 11.66 -5.07 6.11
N VAL A 44 10.88 -4.11 5.62
CA VAL A 44 11.37 -2.85 5.05
C VAL A 44 11.15 -1.68 6.02
N LYS A 45 12.10 -0.74 6.06
CA LYS A 45 11.94 0.52 6.81
C LYS A 45 10.96 1.44 6.09
N LEU A 46 10.27 2.28 6.85
CA LEU A 46 9.37 3.29 6.30
C LEU A 46 10.17 4.53 5.88
N ASP A 47 10.84 4.44 4.73
CA ASP A 47 11.57 5.57 4.13
C ASP A 47 10.62 6.61 3.50
N GLY A 48 11.19 7.72 3.01
CA GLY A 48 10.41 8.82 2.43
C GLY A 48 9.52 8.41 1.26
N TYR A 49 9.98 7.48 0.42
CA TYR A 49 9.20 6.97 -0.71
C TYR A 49 8.01 6.15 -0.22
N LYS A 50 8.22 5.21 0.72
CA LYS A 50 7.13 4.40 1.29
C LYS A 50 6.11 5.26 2.04
N LEU A 51 6.57 6.26 2.78
CA LEU A 51 5.69 7.23 3.43
C LEU A 51 4.91 8.06 2.42
N GLY A 52 5.50 8.42 1.27
CA GLY A 52 4.82 9.09 0.16
C GLY A 52 3.65 8.26 -0.37
N VAL A 53 3.90 6.99 -0.69
CA VAL A 53 2.86 6.05 -1.12
C VAL A 53 1.75 5.91 -0.07
N MET A 54 2.10 5.76 1.22
CA MET A 54 1.09 5.69 2.30
C MET A 54 0.23 6.94 2.39
N LYS A 55 0.80 8.13 2.17
CA LYS A 55 0.03 9.39 2.16
C LYS A 55 -0.99 9.43 1.01
N GLY A 56 -0.78 8.66 -0.05
CA GLY A 56 -1.74 8.49 -1.16
C GLY A 56 -2.91 7.56 -0.82
N ILE A 57 -2.71 6.58 0.07
CA ILE A 57 -3.71 5.56 0.41
C ILE A 57 -4.87 6.15 1.23
N ARG A 58 -6.11 5.84 0.85
CA ARG A 58 -7.33 6.22 1.57
C ARG A 58 -8.18 4.99 1.84
N PHE A 59 -8.75 4.90 3.04
CA PHE A 59 -9.79 3.92 3.30
C PHE A 59 -11.03 4.23 2.47
N GLY A 60 -11.73 3.19 2.03
CA GLY A 60 -13.07 3.33 1.44
C GLY A 60 -14.08 3.85 2.46
N THR A 61 -15.33 3.94 2.03
CA THR A 61 -16.43 4.47 2.86
C THR A 61 -17.15 3.41 3.70
N LYS A 62 -16.74 2.13 3.57
CA LYS A 62 -17.34 1.00 4.25
C LYS A 62 -16.26 0.08 4.82
N ALA A 63 -16.59 -0.56 5.94
CA ALA A 63 -15.86 -1.67 6.51
C ALA A 63 -16.85 -2.78 6.89
N ASP A 64 -16.51 -4.01 6.56
CA ASP A 64 -17.29 -5.18 6.92
C ASP A 64 -16.59 -5.95 8.03
N LEU A 65 -17.36 -6.42 9.00
CA LEU A 65 -16.90 -7.25 10.10
C LEU A 65 -16.75 -8.68 9.60
N TRP A 66 -15.58 -9.27 9.82
CA TRP A 66 -15.37 -10.68 9.53
C TRP A 66 -15.90 -11.53 10.67
N THR A 67 -16.98 -12.28 10.42
CA THR A 67 -17.61 -13.16 11.42
C THR A 67 -17.48 -14.65 11.10
N GLY A 68 -17.02 -15.00 9.90
CA GLY A 68 -17.09 -16.38 9.40
C GLY A 68 -18.54 -16.83 9.30
N GLU A 69 -18.88 -17.96 9.92
CA GLU A 69 -20.25 -18.51 9.97
C GLU A 69 -21.00 -18.11 11.26
N ALA A 70 -20.41 -17.28 12.13
CA ALA A 70 -21.00 -16.88 13.39
C ALA A 70 -21.72 -15.53 13.29
N ASP A 71 -22.67 -15.29 14.19
CA ASP A 71 -23.29 -13.97 14.34
C ASP A 71 -22.27 -12.95 14.91
N PRO A 72 -22.38 -11.64 14.58
CA PRO A 72 -21.48 -10.59 15.05
C PRO A 72 -21.24 -10.55 16.57
N GLU A 73 -22.31 -10.73 17.35
CA GLU A 73 -22.27 -10.76 18.84
C GLU A 73 -21.36 -11.88 19.38
N VAL A 74 -21.26 -12.99 18.65
CA VAL A 74 -20.42 -14.13 19.03
C VAL A 74 -19.00 -13.98 18.45
N ALA A 75 -18.90 -13.49 17.22
CA ALA A 75 -17.64 -13.45 16.49
C ALA A 75 -16.72 -12.29 16.90
N ALA A 76 -17.26 -11.17 17.39
CA ALA A 76 -16.51 -9.94 17.60
C ALA A 76 -16.33 -9.58 19.08
N LYS A 77 -15.56 -10.43 19.78
CA LYS A 77 -15.24 -10.22 21.20
C LYS A 77 -14.61 -8.85 21.43
N GLY A 78 -15.23 -8.04 22.28
CA GLY A 78 -14.67 -6.75 22.72
C GLY A 78 -15.21 -5.52 21.99
N LEU A 79 -16.11 -5.71 21.02
CA LEU A 79 -16.92 -4.62 20.45
C LEU A 79 -18.20 -4.43 21.26
N ALA A 80 -18.61 -3.18 21.45
CA ALA A 80 -19.98 -2.87 21.89
C ALA A 80 -20.91 -2.88 20.67
N HIS A 81 -22.04 -3.59 20.77
CA HIS A 81 -23.08 -3.71 19.74
C HIS A 81 -22.53 -3.94 18.32
N PRO A 82 -21.87 -5.09 18.09
CA PRO A 82 -21.26 -5.39 16.80
C PRO A 82 -22.31 -5.44 15.68
N ALA A 83 -21.94 -4.95 14.50
CA ALA A 83 -22.75 -4.96 13.28
C ALA A 83 -21.96 -5.56 12.12
N ASP A 84 -22.66 -6.07 11.10
CA ASP A 84 -22.02 -6.66 9.93
C ASP A 84 -21.22 -5.62 9.12
N THR A 85 -21.76 -4.42 8.98
CA THR A 85 -21.16 -3.34 8.18
C THR A 85 -21.15 -2.03 8.96
N TYR A 86 -20.05 -1.29 8.81
CA TYR A 86 -19.84 0.03 9.34
C TYR A 86 -19.58 1.01 8.22
N SER A 87 -20.06 2.25 8.39
CA SER A 87 -19.51 3.35 7.59
C SER A 87 -18.11 3.68 8.10
N LEU A 88 -17.19 3.89 7.16
CA LEU A 88 -15.77 4.06 7.42
C LEU A 88 -15.31 5.42 6.92
N SER A 89 -14.41 6.02 7.69
CA SER A 89 -13.60 7.15 7.27
C SER A 89 -12.22 7.00 7.90
N GLY A 90 -11.17 7.45 7.25
CA GLY A 90 -9.85 7.36 7.85
C GLY A 90 -8.74 7.65 6.86
N SER A 91 -7.61 8.07 7.42
CA SER A 91 -6.38 8.30 6.68
C SER A 91 -5.20 8.20 7.64
N LEU A 92 -4.00 8.32 7.07
CA LEU A 92 -2.78 8.49 7.84
C LEU A 92 -2.71 9.95 8.32
N VAL A 93 -2.66 10.17 9.62
CA VAL A 93 -2.47 11.49 10.24
C VAL A 93 -1.18 11.45 11.06
N GLY A 94 -0.18 12.21 10.60
CA GLY A 94 1.18 12.04 11.12
C GLY A 94 1.68 10.63 10.81
N ASN A 95 2.02 9.87 11.85
CA ASN A 95 2.46 8.47 11.75
C ASN A 95 1.44 7.50 12.35
N VAL A 96 0.15 7.82 12.31
CA VAL A 96 -0.93 6.99 12.88
C VAL A 96 -2.05 6.85 11.87
N TRP A 97 -2.41 5.62 11.51
CA TRP A 97 -3.66 5.37 10.80
C TRP A 97 -4.82 5.56 11.78
N LYS A 98 -5.78 6.41 11.42
CA LYS A 98 -6.92 6.75 12.27
C LYS A 98 -8.27 6.37 11.65
N PRO A 99 -8.56 5.09 11.37
CA PRO A 99 -9.86 4.68 10.89
C PRO A 99 -10.93 4.90 11.97
N THR A 100 -12.04 5.50 11.56
CA THR A 100 -13.23 5.77 12.38
C THR A 100 -14.41 5.03 11.77
N PHE A 101 -14.98 4.15 12.57
CA PHE A 101 -16.10 3.28 12.24
C PHE A 101 -17.37 3.87 12.86
N ARG A 102 -18.47 3.89 12.11
CA ARG A 102 -19.78 4.33 12.61
C ARG A 102 -20.89 3.36 12.23
N ASN A 103 -21.77 3.10 13.20
CA ASN A 103 -22.99 2.33 13.06
C ASN A 103 -24.13 3.13 13.71
N GLY A 104 -24.97 3.78 12.89
CA GLY A 104 -25.96 4.74 13.39
C GLY A 104 -25.31 5.88 14.18
N ASP A 105 -25.77 6.10 15.40
CA ASP A 105 -25.25 7.12 16.32
C ASP A 105 -23.98 6.67 17.07
N GLU A 106 -23.63 5.39 17.01
CA GLU A 106 -22.44 4.86 17.63
C GLU A 106 -21.21 5.02 16.74
N SER A 107 -20.09 5.38 17.35
CA SER A 107 -18.83 5.54 16.64
C SER A 107 -17.65 5.09 17.49
N GLY A 108 -16.55 4.75 16.83
CA GLY A 108 -15.26 4.50 17.48
C GLY A 108 -14.12 4.76 16.52
N THR A 109 -13.00 5.23 17.05
CA THR A 109 -11.76 5.43 16.30
C THR A 109 -10.71 4.49 16.83
N LEU A 110 -9.95 3.87 15.92
CA LEU A 110 -8.73 3.14 16.26
C LEU A 110 -7.53 4.00 15.91
N ASP A 111 -6.55 4.04 16.81
CA ASP A 111 -5.25 4.64 16.58
C ASP A 111 -4.26 3.50 16.35
N LEU A 112 -3.75 3.39 15.10
CA LEU A 112 -2.80 2.37 14.67
C LEU A 112 -1.45 3.04 14.31
N PRO A 113 -0.52 3.17 15.28
CA PRO A 113 0.76 3.84 15.05
C PRO A 113 1.64 3.06 14.09
N LEU A 114 2.22 3.73 13.09
CA LEU A 114 3.13 3.10 12.16
C LEU A 114 4.33 2.46 12.89
N PRO A 115 4.64 1.18 12.60
CA PRO A 115 5.83 0.53 13.14
C PRO A 115 7.11 1.07 12.47
N ALA A 116 8.25 0.83 13.09
CA ALA A 116 9.56 1.20 12.52
C ALA A 116 9.87 0.46 11.20
N LYS A 117 9.29 -0.72 11.01
CA LYS A 117 9.37 -1.53 9.79
C LYS A 117 8.01 -2.14 9.49
N MET A 118 7.71 -2.33 8.21
CA MET A 118 6.56 -3.12 7.74
C MET A 118 7.05 -4.39 7.05
N LEU A 119 6.21 -5.42 7.02
CA LEU A 119 6.45 -6.56 6.13
C LEU A 119 5.91 -6.20 4.74
N ARG A 120 6.77 -6.28 3.72
CA ARG A 120 6.38 -6.19 2.32
C ARG A 120 6.38 -7.58 1.72
N TYR A 121 5.29 -7.96 1.08
CA TYR A 121 5.14 -9.19 0.33
C TYR A 121 4.79 -8.86 -1.12
N ALA A 122 5.44 -9.51 -2.07
CA ALA A 122 5.07 -9.43 -3.48
C ALA A 122 5.33 -10.78 -4.15
N ALA A 123 4.39 -11.29 -4.95
CA ALA A 123 4.55 -12.57 -5.63
C ALA A 123 3.81 -12.62 -6.98
N ASP A 124 4.44 -13.22 -7.99
CA ASP A 124 3.73 -13.76 -9.14
C ASP A 124 2.99 -15.02 -8.68
N ILE A 125 1.67 -14.96 -8.66
CA ILE A 125 0.81 -16.08 -8.25
C ILE A 125 0.30 -16.90 -9.45
N HIS A 126 0.85 -16.66 -10.64
CA HIS A 126 0.55 -17.40 -11.87
C HIS A 126 -0.94 -17.39 -12.26
N ASP A 127 -1.64 -16.28 -12.03
CA ASP A 127 -3.05 -16.11 -12.40
C ASP A 127 -3.25 -15.52 -13.81
N GLY A 128 -2.17 -15.39 -14.58
CA GLY A 128 -2.16 -14.95 -15.97
C GLY A 128 -2.45 -13.46 -16.18
N ARG A 129 -2.55 -12.64 -15.12
CA ARG A 129 -2.81 -11.20 -15.24
C ARG A 129 -1.57 -10.44 -15.68
N THR A 130 -1.73 -9.60 -16.69
CA THR A 130 -0.70 -8.68 -17.22
C THR A 130 -1.28 -7.26 -17.35
N LYS A 131 -0.42 -6.24 -17.44
CA LYS A 131 -0.88 -4.88 -17.73
C LYS A 131 -1.13 -4.72 -19.25
N PRO A 132 -2.15 -3.95 -19.69
CA PRO A 132 -2.37 -3.70 -21.10
C PRO A 132 -1.11 -3.14 -21.78
N GLY A 133 -0.65 -3.80 -22.85
CA GLY A 133 0.55 -3.39 -23.60
C GLY A 133 1.88 -3.89 -23.03
N TYR A 134 1.88 -4.69 -21.97
CA TYR A 134 3.08 -5.18 -21.28
C TYR A 134 2.97 -6.71 -21.05
N PRO A 135 3.93 -7.53 -21.49
CA PRO A 135 3.91 -8.97 -21.26
C PRO A 135 4.22 -9.38 -19.80
N GLU A 136 4.66 -8.46 -18.96
CA GLU A 136 5.03 -8.71 -17.57
C GLU A 136 3.82 -9.09 -16.69
N PRO A 137 4.00 -10.04 -15.74
CA PRO A 137 2.96 -10.39 -14.79
C PRO A 137 2.61 -9.23 -13.86
N VAL A 138 1.41 -9.25 -13.31
CA VAL A 138 1.01 -8.34 -12.22
C VAL A 138 1.12 -9.07 -10.89
N LEU A 139 2.09 -8.65 -10.08
CA LEU A 139 2.36 -9.25 -8.78
C LEU A 139 1.17 -9.03 -7.85
N TYR A 140 0.81 -10.07 -7.09
CA TYR A 140 0.07 -9.90 -5.85
C TYR A 140 0.96 -9.19 -4.83
N LYS A 141 0.43 -8.18 -4.16
CA LYS A 141 1.20 -7.31 -3.27
C LYS A 141 0.50 -7.14 -1.93
N GLU A 142 1.29 -7.12 -0.87
CA GLU A 142 0.82 -6.74 0.46
C GLU A 142 1.82 -5.89 1.22
N TRP A 143 1.28 -4.93 1.97
CA TRP A 143 1.97 -4.26 3.06
C TRP A 143 1.31 -4.60 4.38
N ARG A 144 2.07 -5.18 5.31
CA ARG A 144 1.59 -5.57 6.64
C ARG A 144 2.23 -4.73 7.74
N PHE A 145 1.40 -4.14 8.57
CA PHE A 145 1.77 -3.35 9.73
C PHE A 145 1.29 -4.06 10.98
N GLU A 146 2.14 -4.14 12.00
CA GLU A 146 1.79 -4.66 13.32
C GLU A 146 2.23 -3.65 14.39
N GLY A 147 1.39 -3.47 15.40
CA GLY A 147 1.72 -2.63 16.55
C GLY A 147 0.70 -2.77 17.67
N GLU A 148 0.89 -2.00 18.74
CA GLU A 148 -0.14 -1.83 19.76
C GLU A 148 -1.20 -0.84 19.29
N VAL A 149 -2.45 -1.06 19.69
CA VAL A 149 -3.60 -0.25 19.27
C VAL A 149 -4.23 0.44 20.46
N ASN A 150 -4.66 1.68 20.25
CA ASN A 150 -5.59 2.37 21.13
C ASN A 150 -6.95 2.51 20.43
N GLY A 151 -8.03 2.58 21.21
CA GLY A 151 -9.38 2.69 20.66
C GLY A 151 -10.30 3.52 21.53
N THR A 152 -11.21 4.23 20.88
CA THR A 152 -12.28 5.02 21.52
C THR A 152 -13.66 4.47 21.16
N GLY A 153 -14.69 4.99 21.82
CA GLY A 153 -16.08 4.65 21.51
C GLY A 153 -16.36 3.15 21.60
N VAL A 154 -16.94 2.57 20.55
CA VAL A 154 -17.31 1.14 20.48
C VAL A 154 -16.14 0.18 20.71
N PHE A 155 -14.89 0.62 20.51
CA PHE A 155 -13.69 -0.20 20.72
C PHE A 155 -13.17 -0.17 22.16
N LYS A 156 -13.54 0.86 22.95
CA LYS A 156 -12.91 1.16 24.25
C LYS A 156 -12.96 0.00 25.23
N ALA A 157 -14.03 -0.80 25.22
CA ALA A 157 -14.21 -1.91 26.16
C ALA A 157 -13.27 -3.10 25.88
N GLY A 158 -12.94 -3.36 24.60
CA GLY A 158 -12.07 -4.45 24.17
C GLY A 158 -10.58 -4.10 24.22
N ILE A 159 -10.21 -2.83 24.09
CA ILE A 159 -8.82 -2.39 24.11
C ILE A 159 -8.27 -2.39 25.55
N THR A 160 -7.18 -3.14 25.75
CA THR A 160 -6.45 -3.25 27.01
C THR A 160 -4.95 -3.05 26.75
N PRO A 161 -4.10 -2.84 27.79
CA PRO A 161 -2.66 -2.80 27.57
C PRO A 161 -2.18 -4.05 26.82
N ARG A 162 -1.35 -3.84 25.78
CA ARG A 162 -0.85 -4.87 24.85
C ARG A 162 -1.89 -5.48 23.92
N THR A 163 -3.07 -4.87 23.75
CA THR A 163 -3.92 -5.18 22.59
C THR A 163 -3.18 -4.74 21.33
N LYS A 164 -3.11 -5.65 20.35
CA LYS A 164 -2.38 -5.48 19.10
C LYS A 164 -3.30 -5.33 17.91
N TYR A 165 -2.79 -4.70 16.86
CA TYR A 165 -3.39 -4.73 15.54
C TYR A 165 -2.45 -5.37 14.52
N VAL A 166 -3.04 -5.96 13.48
CA VAL A 166 -2.40 -6.27 12.21
C VAL A 166 -3.22 -5.63 11.11
N LEU A 167 -2.65 -4.67 10.39
CA LEU A 167 -3.26 -4.02 9.23
C LEU A 167 -2.54 -4.50 7.98
N VAL A 168 -3.29 -5.03 7.02
CA VAL A 168 -2.79 -5.50 5.73
C VAL A 168 -3.44 -4.68 4.63
N PHE A 169 -2.64 -4.04 3.79
CA PHE A 169 -3.10 -3.54 2.49
C PHE A 169 -2.76 -4.56 1.42
N GLN A 170 -3.69 -4.82 0.51
CA GLN A 170 -3.59 -5.86 -0.50
C GLN A 170 -3.93 -5.30 -1.88
N GLY A 171 -3.26 -5.82 -2.90
CA GLY A 171 -3.62 -5.50 -4.27
C GLY A 171 -2.65 -6.06 -5.30
N ARG A 172 -2.49 -5.34 -6.41
CA ARG A 172 -1.87 -5.81 -7.64
C ARG A 172 -1.06 -4.72 -8.30
N GLY A 173 0.19 -5.01 -8.64
CA GLY A 173 1.09 -4.02 -9.24
C GLY A 173 2.32 -4.62 -9.90
N ASN A 174 3.23 -3.77 -10.30
CA ASN A 174 4.56 -4.19 -10.73
C ASN A 174 5.52 -4.23 -9.52
N SER A 175 6.83 -4.37 -9.73
CA SER A 175 7.79 -4.52 -8.61
C SER A 175 7.96 -3.24 -7.78
N CYS A 176 7.64 -2.05 -8.34
CA CYS A 176 7.61 -0.80 -7.60
C CYS A 176 6.23 -0.60 -6.95
N ASP A 177 6.19 0.08 -5.80
CA ASP A 177 4.95 0.27 -5.04
C ASP A 177 4.25 1.59 -5.43
N GLY A 178 3.03 1.51 -5.96
CA GLY A 178 2.11 2.63 -6.11
C GLY A 178 1.01 2.59 -5.05
N ALA A 179 0.40 3.74 -4.75
CA ALA A 179 -0.76 3.77 -3.86
C ALA A 179 -1.96 3.10 -4.52
N GLU A 180 -2.06 3.25 -5.84
CA GLU A 180 -3.03 2.63 -6.73
C GLU A 180 -2.90 1.10 -6.85
N ASP A 181 -1.74 0.54 -6.48
CA ASP A 181 -1.56 -0.91 -6.49
C ASP A 181 -2.40 -1.57 -5.39
N PHE A 182 -2.72 -0.86 -4.30
CA PHE A 182 -3.48 -1.39 -3.18
C PHE A 182 -4.96 -1.03 -3.32
N THR A 183 -5.82 -2.04 -3.30
CA THR A 183 -7.27 -1.88 -3.53
C THR A 183 -8.11 -2.38 -2.36
N HIS A 184 -7.56 -3.23 -1.51
CA HIS A 184 -8.27 -3.82 -0.38
C HIS A 184 -7.43 -3.74 0.89
N TRP A 185 -8.09 -3.88 2.02
CA TRP A 185 -7.44 -3.94 3.31
C TRP A 185 -8.13 -4.92 4.25
N GLN A 186 -7.36 -5.42 5.21
CA GLN A 186 -7.83 -6.21 6.34
C GLN A 186 -7.20 -5.67 7.61
N LEU A 187 -7.99 -5.53 8.68
CA LEU A 187 -7.52 -5.14 10.01
C LEU A 187 -7.93 -6.20 11.01
N LYS A 188 -6.98 -6.83 11.69
CA LYS A 188 -7.24 -7.73 12.81
C LYS A 188 -6.83 -7.06 14.11
N ILE A 189 -7.71 -7.10 15.12
CA ILE A 189 -7.41 -6.68 16.49
C ILE A 189 -7.40 -7.90 17.39
N THR A 190 -6.35 -8.05 18.20
CA THR A 190 -6.19 -9.19 19.11
C THR A 190 -5.63 -8.74 20.45
N GLY A 191 -6.24 -9.22 21.53
CA GLY A 191 -5.81 -8.97 22.89
C GLY A 191 -6.62 -9.79 23.90
N LYS A 192 -6.37 -9.56 25.20
CA LYS A 192 -7.05 -10.31 26.27
C LYS A 192 -8.59 -10.19 26.20
N LYS A 193 -9.08 -8.99 25.84
CA LYS A 193 -10.51 -8.65 25.74
C LYS A 193 -10.99 -8.37 24.32
N ALA A 194 -10.12 -8.51 23.31
CA ALA A 194 -10.45 -8.19 21.91
C ALA A 194 -10.06 -9.35 21.00
N ASP A 195 -10.98 -9.80 20.16
CA ASP A 195 -10.68 -10.64 18.99
C ASP A 195 -11.75 -10.38 17.94
N TYR A 196 -11.39 -9.61 16.92
CA TYR A 196 -12.26 -9.26 15.81
C TYR A 196 -11.42 -8.83 14.61
N SER A 197 -11.98 -8.93 13.41
CA SER A 197 -11.33 -8.47 12.19
C SER A 197 -12.31 -7.70 11.31
N PHE A 198 -11.82 -6.67 10.64
CA PHE A 198 -12.54 -5.93 9.62
C PHE A 198 -11.85 -6.09 8.28
N TYR A 199 -12.59 -5.89 7.20
CA TYR A 199 -12.06 -5.80 5.85
C TYR A 199 -12.85 -4.78 5.04
N GLY A 200 -12.28 -4.38 3.91
CA GLY A 200 -12.96 -3.48 2.99
C GLY A 200 -12.08 -3.06 1.82
N GLU A 201 -12.62 -2.17 1.01
CA GLU A 201 -11.92 -1.56 -0.12
C GLU A 201 -11.15 -0.30 0.32
N LEU A 202 -10.10 0.02 -0.43
CA LEU A 202 -9.43 1.32 -0.40
C LEU A 202 -10.10 2.24 -1.42
N GLY A 203 -10.19 3.53 -1.07
CA GLY A 203 -10.69 4.55 -1.98
C GLY A 203 -9.66 4.93 -3.04
N ALA A 204 -10.09 5.74 -4.01
CA ALA A 204 -9.18 6.29 -5.01
C ALA A 204 -8.01 7.03 -4.32
N PRO A 205 -6.76 6.80 -4.77
CA PRO A 205 -5.60 7.43 -4.16
C PRO A 205 -5.66 8.95 -4.37
N VAL A 206 -5.09 9.69 -3.42
CA VAL A 206 -4.94 11.14 -3.60
C VAL A 206 -3.89 11.40 -4.67
N PRO A 207 -4.20 12.18 -5.73
CA PRO A 207 -3.21 12.54 -6.74
C PRO A 207 -1.99 13.18 -6.08
N GLU A 208 -0.81 12.67 -6.38
CA GLU A 208 0.43 13.31 -5.94
C GLU A 208 0.46 14.69 -6.59
N LYS A 209 0.46 15.76 -5.78
CA LYS A 209 0.69 17.11 -6.32
C LYS A 209 2.09 17.08 -6.93
N GLN A 210 2.17 17.09 -8.25
CA GLN A 210 3.43 17.35 -8.94
C GLN A 210 3.93 18.70 -8.44
N ASN A 211 5.06 18.70 -7.75
CA ASN A 211 5.70 19.93 -7.30
C ASN A 211 6.06 20.75 -8.56
N GLU A 212 5.45 21.92 -8.70
CA GLU A 212 6.00 23.03 -9.49
C GLU A 212 7.36 23.47 -8.95
#